data_AF-A0A455UC20-F1
#
_entry.id   AF-A0A455UC20-F1
#
_cell.length_a   1.000
_cell.length_b   1.000
_cell.length_c   1.000
_cell.angle_alpha   90.00
_cell.angle_beta   90.00
_cell.angle_gamma   90.00
#
_symmetry.space_group_name_H-M   'P 1'
#
loop_
_entity.id
_entity.type
_entity.pdbx_description
1 polymer ?
#
loop_
_entity_poly.entity_id
_entity_poly.type
_entity_poly.pdbx_seq_one_letter_code
_entity_poly.pdbx_strand_id
1 'polypeptide(L)'
;MMDASSERHAVEAMDFLDDPLWYKDAVIYQVHVKAFFDANDDGIGDFEGLIQKLDYIVSLGVNTIWILPFYPSPRRDDGYDIAEYTSVSP
;
A
#
# COMPACT_ATOMS: atom_id res chain seq x y z
N MET A 1 -7.67 -28.00 9.77
CA MET A 1 -8.17 -28.29 8.41
C MET A 1 -8.70 -26.96 7.88
N MET A 2 -8.04 -26.34 6.91
CA MET A 2 -8.56 -25.11 6.26
C MET A 2 -9.82 -25.46 5.45
N ASP A 3 -10.76 -24.53 5.33
CA ASP A 3 -12.00 -24.76 4.58
C ASP A 3 -11.83 -24.49 3.07
N ALA A 4 -12.72 -25.07 2.26
CA ALA A 4 -12.68 -24.98 0.79
C ALA A 4 -12.85 -23.55 0.22
N SER A 5 -13.37 -22.60 0.99
CA SER A 5 -13.46 -21.19 0.56
C SER A 5 -12.13 -20.46 0.75
N SER A 6 -11.38 -20.83 1.80
CA SER A 6 -10.02 -20.35 2.05
C SER A 6 -9.05 -20.89 0.98
N GLU A 7 -9.21 -22.15 0.57
CA GLU A 7 -8.44 -22.73 -0.53
C GLU A 7 -8.70 -22.04 -1.87
N ARG A 8 -9.96 -21.70 -2.20
CA ARG A 8 -10.28 -20.97 -3.44
C ARG A 8 -9.68 -19.57 -3.49
N HIS A 9 -9.78 -18.80 -2.41
CA HIS A 9 -9.17 -17.46 -2.36
C HIS A 9 -7.65 -17.52 -2.50
N ALA A 10 -7.00 -18.54 -1.95
CA ALA A 10 -5.56 -18.73 -2.11
C ALA A 10 -5.17 -19.03 -3.57
N VAL A 11 -5.98 -19.82 -4.29
CA VAL A 11 -5.78 -20.11 -5.71
C VAL A 11 -6.00 -18.87 -6.58
N GLU A 12 -7.11 -18.16 -6.37
CA GLU A 12 -7.39 -16.90 -7.11
C GLU A 12 -6.31 -15.84 -6.86
N ALA A 13 -5.78 -15.76 -5.64
CA ALA A 13 -4.66 -14.88 -5.33
C ALA A 13 -3.38 -15.30 -6.05
N MET A 14 -3.09 -16.61 -6.14
CA MET A 14 -1.92 -17.10 -6.86
C MET A 14 -2.03 -16.84 -8.37
N ASP A 15 -3.20 -17.10 -8.95
CA ASP A 15 -3.48 -16.84 -10.37
C ASP A 15 -3.32 -15.34 -10.70
N PHE A 16 -3.76 -14.45 -9.79
CA PHE A 16 -3.55 -13.01 -9.93
C PHE A 16 -2.06 -12.63 -9.85
N LEU A 17 -1.30 -13.21 -8.92
CA LEU A 17 0.11 -12.89 -8.72
C LEU A 17 1.00 -13.36 -9.89
N ASP A 18 0.59 -14.42 -10.60
CA ASP A 18 1.31 -14.97 -11.75
C ASP A 18 0.83 -14.39 -13.10
N ASP A 19 -0.26 -13.62 -13.14
CA ASP A 19 -0.79 -13.01 -14.37
C ASP A 19 0.06 -11.80 -14.81
N PRO A 20 0.72 -11.84 -15.99
CA PRO A 20 1.45 -10.68 -16.51
C PRO A 20 0.56 -9.46 -16.81
N LEU A 21 -0.76 -9.65 -16.86
CA LEU A 21 -1.77 -8.61 -17.08
C LEU A 21 -2.58 -8.25 -15.84
N TRP A 22 -2.14 -8.66 -14.63
CA TRP A 22 -2.82 -8.43 -13.34
C TRP A 22 -3.37 -7.01 -13.17
N TYR A 23 -2.67 -6.01 -13.71
CA TYR A 23 -3.01 -4.59 -13.61
C TYR A 23 -4.34 -4.23 -14.30
N LYS A 24 -4.87 -5.07 -15.20
CA LYS A 24 -6.16 -4.85 -15.87
C LYS A 24 -7.35 -5.13 -14.95
N ASP A 25 -7.18 -6.03 -14.00
CA ASP A 25 -8.21 -6.48 -13.05
C ASP A 25 -7.92 -6.00 -11.62
N ALA A 26 -6.89 -5.16 -11.46
CA ALA A 26 -6.48 -4.63 -10.17
C ALA A 26 -7.56 -3.71 -9.56
N VAL A 27 -7.88 -3.97 -8.29
CA VAL A 27 -8.63 -3.04 -7.44
C VAL A 27 -7.59 -2.26 -6.64
N ILE A 28 -7.32 -1.03 -7.08
CA ILE A 28 -6.22 -0.20 -6.58
C ILE A 28 -6.73 0.70 -5.45
N TYR A 29 -6.05 0.65 -4.31
CA TYR A 29 -6.24 1.60 -3.21
C TYR A 29 -5.06 2.57 -3.15
N GLN A 30 -5.36 3.86 -3.33
CA GLN A 30 -4.35 4.91 -3.26
C GLN A 30 -4.13 5.32 -1.81
N VAL A 31 -2.87 5.34 -1.36
CA VAL A 31 -2.51 5.67 0.02
C VAL A 31 -1.54 6.84 0.06
N HIS A 32 -1.90 7.86 0.85
CA HIS A 32 -0.96 8.88 1.29
C HIS A 32 -0.46 8.53 2.70
N VAL A 33 0.78 8.02 2.79
CA VAL A 33 1.37 7.52 4.06
C VAL A 33 1.21 8.53 5.20
N LYS A 34 1.60 9.79 4.96
CA LYS A 34 1.55 10.89 5.94
C LYS A 34 0.15 11.19 6.50
N ALA A 35 -0.91 10.79 5.82
CA ALA A 35 -2.29 11.08 6.20
C ALA A 35 -3.09 9.82 6.58
N PHE A 36 -2.47 8.64 6.57
CA PHE A 36 -3.20 7.38 6.70
C PHE A 36 -3.28 6.89 8.15
N PHE A 37 -2.14 6.61 8.78
CA PHE A 37 -2.10 6.17 10.18
C PHE A 37 -0.73 6.50 10.79
N ASP A 38 -0.76 7.17 11.94
CA ASP A 38 0.40 7.52 12.76
C ASP A 38 0.61 6.44 13.82
N ALA A 39 1.76 5.76 13.78
CA ALA A 39 2.10 4.68 14.70
C ALA A 39 3.00 5.13 15.86
N ASN A 40 3.56 6.34 15.80
CA ASN A 40 4.56 6.84 16.76
C ASN A 40 4.09 8.08 17.57
N ASP A 41 2.87 8.56 17.33
CA ASP A 41 2.20 9.70 17.99
C ASP A 41 2.90 11.05 17.74
N ASP A 42 3.55 11.22 16.58
CA ASP A 42 4.18 12.49 16.17
C ASP A 42 3.26 13.42 15.36
N GLY A 43 2.05 12.95 15.02
CA GLY A 43 1.03 13.67 14.26
C GLY A 43 1.10 13.46 12.75
N ILE A 44 2.01 12.62 12.25
CA ILE A 44 2.21 12.32 10.82
C ILE A 44 2.16 10.81 10.62
N GLY A 45 1.41 10.37 9.60
CA GLY A 45 1.37 8.95 9.27
C GLY A 45 2.69 8.43 8.71
N ASP A 46 2.98 7.16 8.99
CA ASP A 46 4.26 6.54 8.70
C ASP A 46 4.09 5.12 8.13
N PHE A 47 5.20 4.51 7.69
CA PHE A 47 5.16 3.18 7.07
C PHE A 47 4.85 2.07 8.08
N GLU A 48 5.25 2.21 9.35
CA GLU A 48 4.88 1.26 10.39
C GLU A 48 3.36 1.29 10.60
N GLY A 49 2.76 2.48 10.58
CA GLY A 49 1.33 2.67 10.61
C GLY A 49 0.60 2.10 9.41
N LEU A 50 1.14 2.27 8.19
CA LEU A 50 0.60 1.61 7.00
C LEU A 50 0.65 0.08 7.12
N ILE A 51 1.77 -0.48 7.58
CA ILE A 51 1.94 -1.93 7.76
C ILE A 51 0.89 -2.48 8.75
N GLN A 52 0.66 -1.79 9.87
CA GLN A 52 -0.35 -2.17 10.87
C GLN A 52 -1.79 -2.18 10.33
N LYS A 53 -2.04 -1.54 9.19
CA LYS A 53 -3.38 -1.42 8.58
C LYS A 53 -3.52 -2.21 7.28
N LEU A 54 -2.54 -3.02 6.89
CA LEU A 54 -2.66 -3.88 5.70
C LEU A 54 -3.87 -4.82 5.79
N ASP A 55 -4.16 -5.40 6.96
CA ASP A 55 -5.35 -6.24 7.17
C ASP A 55 -6.66 -5.49 6.88
N TYR A 56 -6.72 -4.20 7.25
CA TYR A 56 -7.86 -3.36 6.90
C TYR A 56 -7.98 -3.18 5.38
N ILE A 57 -6.87 -2.89 4.69
CA ILE A 57 -6.87 -2.72 3.23
C ILE A 57 -7.33 -4.01 2.54
N VAL A 58 -6.81 -5.17 2.97
CA VAL A 58 -7.26 -6.48 2.45
C VAL A 58 -8.75 -6.72 2.72
N SER A 59 -9.25 -6.32 3.89
CA SER A 59 -10.68 -6.48 4.24
C SER A 59 -11.62 -5.69 3.33
N LEU A 60 -11.12 -4.66 2.63
CA LEU A 60 -11.89 -3.92 1.62
C LEU A 60 -11.99 -4.65 0.27
N GLY A 61 -11.30 -5.77 0.08
CA GLY A 61 -11.22 -6.47 -1.21
C GLY A 61 -10.22 -5.84 -2.18
N VAL A 62 -9.31 -5.01 -1.68
CA VAL A 62 -8.23 -4.39 -2.47
C VAL A 62 -7.11 -5.41 -2.67
N ASN A 63 -6.54 -5.45 -3.88
CA ASN A 63 -5.41 -6.33 -4.21
C ASN A 63 -4.12 -5.58 -4.57
N THR A 64 -4.19 -4.25 -4.75
CA THR A 64 -3.05 -3.42 -5.17
C THR A 64 -3.03 -2.10 -4.41
N ILE A 65 -1.84 -1.69 -3.95
CA ILE A 65 -1.65 -0.39 -3.30
C ILE A 65 -0.87 0.54 -4.22
N TRP A 66 -1.38 1.77 -4.42
CA TRP A 66 -0.64 2.85 -5.04
C TRP A 66 -0.23 3.87 -3.97
N ILE A 67 1.07 3.95 -3.68
CA ILE A 67 1.62 4.84 -2.66
C ILE A 67 1.97 6.21 -3.29
N LEU A 68 1.44 7.30 -2.72
CA LEU A 68 1.82 8.67 -3.07
C LEU A 68 3.31 8.95 -2.75
N PRO A 69 3.92 10.02 -3.28
CA PRO A 69 5.33 10.30 -3.06
C PRO A 69 5.77 10.24 -1.58
N PHE A 70 6.80 9.43 -1.34
CA PHE A 70 7.37 9.17 -0.02
C PHE A 70 8.89 9.42 0.03
N TYR A 71 9.47 9.96 -1.03
CA TYR A 71 10.88 10.32 -1.12
C TYR A 71 11.17 11.63 -0.37
N PRO A 72 12.43 11.90 0.03
CA PRO A 72 12.85 13.22 0.47
C PRO A 72 12.49 14.28 -0.57
N SER A 73 11.93 15.39 -0.09
CA SER A 73 11.43 16.48 -0.93
C SER A 73 11.53 17.81 -0.17
N PRO A 74 11.76 18.95 -0.86
CA PRO A 74 11.64 20.29 -0.29
C PRO A 74 10.19 20.67 0.08
N ARG A 75 9.21 19.82 -0.25
CA ARG A 75 7.79 19.93 0.08
C ARG A 75 7.11 21.17 -0.51
N ARG A 76 7.47 21.55 -1.72
CA ARG A 76 6.81 22.65 -2.46
C ARG A 76 5.58 22.17 -3.22
N ASP A 77 5.51 20.86 -3.50
CA ASP A 77 4.39 20.19 -4.17
C ASP A 77 4.11 18.84 -3.49
N ASP A 78 3.97 18.85 -2.16
CA ASP A 78 3.63 17.70 -1.31
C ASP A 78 4.40 16.39 -1.58
N GLY A 79 5.67 16.49 -1.97
CA GLY A 79 6.53 15.34 -2.24
C GLY A 79 6.68 14.98 -3.73
N TYR A 80 5.91 15.59 -4.63
CA TYR A 80 6.12 15.44 -6.07
C TYR A 80 7.38 16.16 -6.57
N ASP A 81 7.86 17.18 -5.84
CA ASP A 81 9.16 17.80 -6.02
C ASP A 81 10.27 16.99 -5.30
N ILE A 82 10.69 15.88 -5.91
CA ILE A 82 11.64 14.93 -5.32
C ILE A 82 13.07 15.50 -5.28
N ALA A 83 13.75 15.38 -4.13
CA ALA A 83 15.15 15.77 -3.96
C ALA A 83 16.14 14.59 -4.06
N GLU A 84 15.73 13.38 -3.65
CA GLU A 84 16.55 12.17 -3.67
C GLU A 84 15.69 10.94 -3.98
N TYR A 85 15.93 10.29 -5.11
CA TYR A 85 15.10 9.17 -5.60
C TYR A 85 15.45 7.82 -4.95
N THR A 86 16.54 7.74 -4.19
CA THR A 86 17.05 6.48 -3.62
C THR A 86 16.87 6.37 -2.10
N SER A 87 16.22 7.36 -1.48
CA SER A 87 15.95 7.40 -0.04
C SER A 87 14.46 7.54 0.25
N VAL A 88 14.05 7.21 1.47
CA VAL A 88 12.69 7.44 1.99
C VAL A 88 12.70 8.71 2.85
N SER A 89 11.63 9.51 2.80
CA SER A 89 11.48 10.66 3.70
C SER A 89 11.58 10.16 5.14
N PRO A 90 12.38 10.82 5.99
CA PRO A 90 12.32 10.62 7.43
C PRO A 90 10.91 10.90 7.96
#